data_AF-A0A397EAC8-F1
#
_entry.id   AF-A0A397EAC8-F1
#
_cell.length_a   1.000
_cell.length_b   1.000
_cell.length_c   1.000
_cell.angle_alpha   90.00
_cell.angle_beta   90.00
_cell.angle_gamma   90.00
#
_symmetry.space_group_name_H-M   'P 1'
#
loop_
_entity.id
_entity.type
_entity.pdbx_description
1 polymer ?
#
loop_
_entity_poly.entity_id
_entity_poly.type
_entity_poly.pdbx_seq_one_letter_code
_entity_poly.pdbx_strand_id
1 'polypeptide(L)'
;MTAQYGGRRMVPATSVEHEGRECVSVLTYNVMRQMHATPDYKPYCDPAVLTATKRKEQIFQELLSYNADVLCLQEVDDFTLWWVPRLNAAGYDSVYHQRTGHFDDGLVIAFRRMYFQIFHTLRLDLNDLCNDPSVTANFAAKLQQDNVALVVALQPWEQCRFPSALCV
;
A
#
# COMPACT_ATOMS: atom_id res chain seq x y z
N MET A 1 17.11 -21.32 -8.11
CA MET A 1 16.82 -20.26 -9.10
C MET A 1 16.37 -19.04 -8.32
N THR A 2 17.05 -17.90 -8.43
CA THR A 2 16.66 -16.66 -7.76
C THR A 2 15.30 -16.21 -8.31
N ALA A 3 14.28 -16.17 -7.46
CA ALA A 3 12.97 -15.66 -7.84
C ALA A 3 13.14 -14.22 -8.37
N GLN A 4 12.83 -14.02 -9.65
CA GLN A 4 12.78 -12.68 -10.25
C GLN A 4 11.36 -12.16 -10.06
N TYR A 5 11.24 -11.07 -9.30
CA TYR A 5 9.99 -10.35 -9.16
C TYR A 5 10.11 -9.03 -9.93
N GLY A 6 9.34 -8.87 -11.00
CA GLY A 6 9.45 -7.72 -11.91
C GLY A 6 10.85 -7.55 -12.51
N GLY A 7 11.57 -8.65 -12.75
CA GLY A 7 12.96 -8.64 -13.23
C GLY A 7 14.02 -8.23 -12.19
N ARG A 8 13.62 -7.97 -10.93
CA ARG A 8 14.54 -7.60 -9.83
C ARG A 8 15.02 -8.84 -9.09
N ARG A 9 16.27 -8.79 -8.61
CA ARG A 9 16.89 -9.86 -7.80
C ARG A 9 16.62 -9.62 -6.32
N MET A 10 16.00 -10.60 -5.65
CA MET A 10 15.91 -10.60 -4.19
C MET A 10 17.29 -10.82 -3.57
N VAL A 11 17.60 -10.07 -2.52
CA VAL A 11 18.84 -10.21 -1.75
C VAL A 11 18.47 -10.50 -0.29
N PRO A 12 19.01 -11.55 0.33
CA PRO A 12 18.80 -11.80 1.74
C PRO A 12 19.30 -10.62 2.57
N ALA A 13 18.46 -10.12 3.48
CA ALA A 13 18.86 -9.08 4.43
C ALA A 13 19.75 -9.63 5.56
N THR A 14 19.68 -10.94 5.80
CA THR A 14 20.45 -11.64 6.83
C THR A 14 20.93 -12.98 6.28
N SER A 15 22.06 -13.47 6.79
CA SER A 15 22.57 -14.82 6.55
C SER A 15 21.93 -15.87 7.46
N VAL A 16 21.13 -15.44 8.45
CA VAL A 16 20.41 -16.35 9.34
C VAL A 16 19.24 -16.97 8.59
N GLU A 17 19.31 -18.28 8.39
CA GLU A 17 18.20 -19.05 7.86
C GLU A 17 17.15 -19.26 8.95
N HIS A 18 15.91 -18.92 8.63
CA HIS A 18 14.76 -19.14 9.51
C HIS A 18 14.03 -20.41 9.10
N GLU A 19 14.73 -21.55 9.15
CA GLU A 19 14.14 -22.86 8.81
C GLU A 19 12.89 -23.14 9.66
N GLY A 20 11.84 -23.63 9.00
CA GLY A 20 10.58 -24.00 9.64
C GLY A 20 9.72 -22.84 10.14
N ARG A 21 10.07 -21.57 9.83
CA ARG A 21 9.22 -20.42 10.14
C ARG A 21 8.34 -20.05 8.96
N GLU A 22 7.07 -19.82 9.25
CA GLU A 22 6.14 -19.22 8.32
C GLU A 22 6.46 -17.74 8.13
N CYS A 23 6.56 -17.31 6.88
CA CYS A 23 6.94 -15.95 6.50
C CYS A 23 5.78 -15.26 5.78
N VAL A 24 5.46 -14.05 6.23
CA VAL A 24 4.53 -13.16 5.53
C VAL A 24 5.33 -12.20 4.66
N SER A 25 4.94 -12.07 3.40
CA SER A 25 5.53 -11.12 2.47
C SER A 25 4.72 -9.82 2.43
N VAL A 26 5.41 -8.70 2.63
CA VAL A 26 4.81 -7.35 2.61
C VAL A 26 5.50 -6.54 1.53
N LEU A 27 4.72 -5.96 0.62
CA LEU A 27 5.20 -5.03 -0.40
C LEU A 27 4.67 -3.63 -0.08
N THR A 28 5.57 -2.64 -0.06
CA THR A 28 5.18 -1.22 -0.03
C THR A 28 5.52 -0.56 -1.36
N TYR A 29 4.60 0.23 -1.92
CA TYR A 29 4.78 0.85 -3.24
C TYR A 29 3.97 2.14 -3.38
N ASN A 30 4.64 3.25 -3.66
CA ASN A 30 3.98 4.50 -4.04
C ASN A 30 3.66 4.45 -5.54
N VAL A 31 2.37 4.47 -5.90
CA VAL A 31 1.92 4.28 -7.29
C VAL A 31 1.93 5.58 -8.12
N MET A 32 2.22 6.71 -7.47
CA MET A 32 2.16 8.07 -8.01
C MET A 32 0.77 8.41 -8.57
N ARG A 33 0.03 9.32 -7.94
CA ARG A 33 -1.28 9.73 -8.47
C ARG A 33 -1.14 10.42 -9.83
N GLN A 34 -2.21 10.42 -10.64
CA GLN A 34 -2.15 10.97 -11.99
C GLN A 34 -1.76 12.46 -12.02
N MET A 35 -2.17 13.24 -11.02
CA MET A 35 -1.83 14.66 -10.92
C MET A 35 -0.31 14.91 -10.81
N HIS A 36 0.48 13.95 -10.33
CA HIS A 36 1.94 14.04 -10.24
C HIS A 36 2.66 13.43 -11.46
N ALA A 37 1.90 12.83 -12.38
CA ALA A 37 2.35 12.16 -13.58
C ALA A 37 1.98 12.97 -14.83
N THR A 38 2.33 14.26 -14.86
CA THR A 38 2.12 15.13 -16.03
C THR A 38 3.46 15.54 -16.65
N PRO A 39 3.49 16.00 -17.91
CA PRO A 39 4.71 16.52 -18.53
C PRO A 39 5.34 17.69 -17.75
N ASP A 40 4.53 18.50 -17.05
CA ASP A 40 5.05 19.59 -16.22
C ASP A 40 5.87 19.06 -15.03
N TYR A 41 5.40 17.99 -14.39
CA TYR A 41 6.08 17.35 -13.26
C TYR A 41 7.17 16.36 -13.69
N LYS A 42 7.09 15.82 -14.92
CA LYS A 42 7.94 14.76 -15.47
C LYS A 42 8.32 15.07 -16.93
N PRO A 43 9.03 16.19 -17.20
CA PRO A 43 9.30 16.64 -18.57
C PRO A 43 10.24 15.72 -19.36
N TYR A 44 10.93 14.83 -18.66
CA TYR A 44 11.82 13.82 -19.23
C TYR A 44 11.10 12.54 -19.68
N CYS A 45 9.79 12.41 -19.42
CA CYS A 45 8.99 11.26 -19.83
C CYS A 45 8.18 11.60 -21.09
N ASP A 46 8.06 10.63 -22.01
CA ASP A 46 7.12 10.72 -23.12
C ASP A 46 5.68 10.86 -22.57
N PRO A 47 4.91 11.90 -22.95
CA PRO A 47 3.54 12.08 -22.50
C PRO A 47 2.65 10.85 -22.70
N ALA A 48 2.90 10.05 -23.75
CA ALA A 48 2.15 8.82 -24.01
C ALA A 48 2.33 7.76 -22.91
N VAL A 49 3.47 7.75 -22.21
CA VAL A 49 3.72 6.83 -21.08
C VAL A 49 3.20 7.37 -19.74
N LEU A 50 2.84 8.65 -19.67
CA LEU A 50 2.32 9.30 -18.47
C LEU A 50 0.79 9.15 -18.28
N THR A 51 0.11 8.49 -19.22
CA THR A 51 -1.34 8.26 -19.15
C THR A 51 -1.71 7.32 -18.00
N ALA A 52 -2.79 7.66 -17.27
CA ALA A 52 -3.25 6.89 -16.11
C ALA A 52 -3.49 5.42 -16.44
N THR A 53 -4.19 5.15 -17.55
CA THR A 53 -4.54 3.79 -17.99
C THR A 53 -3.30 2.91 -18.18
N LYS A 54 -2.29 3.43 -18.89
CA LYS A 54 -1.07 2.66 -19.19
C LYS A 54 -0.23 2.46 -17.93
N ARG A 55 -0.05 3.52 -17.13
CA ARG A 55 0.74 3.45 -15.89
C ARG A 55 0.13 2.51 -14.87
N LYS A 56 -1.17 2.67 -14.58
CA LYS A 56 -1.85 1.83 -13.58
C LYS A 56 -1.79 0.35 -13.97
N GLU A 57 -1.98 0.02 -15.24
CA GLU A 57 -1.86 -1.36 -15.71
C GLU A 57 -0.43 -1.90 -15.51
N GLN A 58 0.61 -1.16 -15.92
CA GLN A 58 2.00 -1.58 -15.74
C GLN A 58 2.37 -1.75 -14.26
N ILE A 59 1.96 -0.81 -13.41
CA ILE A 59 2.18 -0.87 -11.97
C ILE A 59 1.48 -2.10 -11.39
N PHE A 60 0.23 -2.36 -11.77
CA PHE A 60 -0.51 -3.49 -11.23
C PHE A 60 0.11 -4.83 -11.62
N GLN A 61 0.57 -4.98 -12.87
CA GLN A 61 1.34 -6.16 -13.29
C GLN A 61 2.64 -6.31 -12.49
N GLU A 62 3.34 -5.20 -12.20
CA GLU A 62 4.50 -5.20 -11.32
C GLU A 62 4.15 -5.67 -9.90
N LEU A 63 3.10 -5.11 -9.29
CA LEU A 63 2.64 -5.49 -7.94
C LEU A 63 2.30 -6.98 -7.87
N LEU A 64 1.56 -7.51 -8.86
CA LEU A 64 1.19 -8.93 -8.91
C LEU A 64 2.40 -9.83 -9.11
N SER A 65 3.43 -9.37 -9.83
CA SER A 65 4.63 -10.16 -10.05
C SER A 65 5.32 -10.51 -8.73
N TYR A 66 5.28 -9.64 -7.72
CA TYR A 66 5.86 -9.90 -6.38
C TYR A 66 5.13 -11.00 -5.60
N ASN A 67 3.87 -11.30 -5.95
CA ASN A 67 3.04 -12.30 -5.27
C ASN A 67 3.02 -12.13 -3.73
N ALA A 68 2.97 -10.89 -3.25
CA ALA A 68 3.02 -10.59 -1.81
C ALA A 68 1.73 -11.03 -1.08
N ASP A 69 1.83 -11.27 0.22
CA ASP A 69 0.67 -11.58 1.07
C ASP A 69 -0.09 -10.29 1.43
N VAL A 70 0.64 -9.18 1.57
CA VAL A 70 0.12 -7.84 1.90
C VAL A 70 0.75 -6.78 0.98
N LEU A 71 -0.06 -5.86 0.49
CA LEU A 71 0.30 -4.70 -0.32
C LEU A 71 -0.04 -3.41 0.43
N CYS A 72 0.92 -2.52 0.60
CA CYS A 72 0.76 -1.19 1.19
C CYS A 72 1.05 -0.14 0.10
N LEU A 73 0.01 0.50 -0.41
CA LEU A 73 0.11 1.42 -1.55
C LEU A 73 -0.11 2.87 -1.11
N GLN A 74 0.70 3.78 -1.63
CA GLN A 74 0.59 5.22 -1.42
C GLN A 74 0.28 5.97 -2.72
N GLU A 75 -0.29 7.17 -2.61
CA GLU A 75 -0.76 8.01 -3.73
C GLU A 75 -1.77 7.30 -4.65
N VAL A 76 -2.67 6.53 -4.04
CA VAL A 76 -3.70 5.78 -4.78
C VAL A 76 -4.88 6.69 -5.08
N ASP A 77 -5.04 7.07 -6.35
CA ASP A 77 -6.22 7.71 -6.91
C ASP A 77 -7.14 6.67 -7.58
N ASP A 78 -8.41 7.04 -7.83
CA ASP A 78 -9.39 6.19 -8.52
C ASP A 78 -9.56 4.80 -7.88
N PHE A 79 -9.54 4.76 -6.54
CA PHE A 79 -9.56 3.50 -5.79
C PHE A 79 -10.80 2.67 -6.12
N THR A 80 -11.98 3.28 -6.04
CA THR A 80 -13.27 2.60 -6.15
C THR A 80 -13.53 2.00 -7.53
N LEU A 81 -13.23 2.73 -8.61
CA LEU A 81 -13.55 2.27 -9.96
C LEU A 81 -12.45 1.40 -10.56
N TRP A 82 -11.18 1.67 -10.23
CA TRP A 82 -10.05 0.98 -10.88
C TRP A 82 -9.40 -0.08 -10.00
N TRP A 83 -9.01 0.27 -8.77
CA TRP A 83 -8.20 -0.59 -7.90
C TRP A 83 -9.01 -1.70 -7.23
N VAL A 84 -10.16 -1.38 -6.63
CA VAL A 84 -11.02 -2.35 -5.93
C VAL A 84 -11.33 -3.57 -6.81
N PRO A 85 -11.89 -3.45 -8.02
CA PRO A 85 -12.24 -4.63 -8.82
C PRO A 85 -11.03 -5.46 -9.22
N ARG A 86 -9.87 -4.82 -9.47
CA ARG A 86 -8.64 -5.50 -9.88
C ARG A 86 -7.99 -6.26 -8.73
N LEU A 87 -7.86 -5.61 -7.56
CA LEU A 87 -7.36 -6.25 -6.35
C LEU A 87 -8.25 -7.43 -5.95
N ASN A 88 -9.57 -7.26 -6.01
CA ASN A 88 -10.53 -8.33 -5.76
C ASN A 88 -10.35 -9.51 -6.72
N ALA A 89 -10.24 -9.24 -8.02
CA ALA A 89 -10.01 -10.28 -9.03
C ALA A 89 -8.68 -11.02 -8.83
N ALA A 90 -7.66 -10.32 -8.32
CA ALA A 90 -6.37 -10.91 -7.96
C ALA A 90 -6.36 -11.65 -6.61
N GLY A 91 -7.50 -11.72 -5.91
CA GLY A 91 -7.66 -12.44 -4.64
C GLY A 91 -7.26 -11.63 -3.40
N TYR A 92 -7.24 -10.31 -3.50
CA TYR A 92 -7.01 -9.41 -2.37
C TYR A 92 -8.30 -8.74 -1.93
N ASP A 93 -8.53 -8.70 -0.62
CA ASP A 93 -9.40 -7.69 -0.02
C ASP A 93 -8.57 -6.44 0.27
N SER A 94 -9.22 -5.27 0.36
CA SER A 94 -8.50 -4.01 0.52
C SER A 94 -9.25 -2.98 1.36
N VAL A 95 -8.48 -2.16 2.05
CA VAL A 95 -8.92 -1.04 2.87
C VAL A 95 -8.29 0.22 2.31
N TYR A 96 -9.10 1.25 2.10
CA TYR A 96 -8.66 2.56 1.64
C TYR A 96 -8.89 3.63 2.69
N HIS A 97 -7.97 4.59 2.75
CA HIS A 97 -8.12 5.85 3.47
C HIS A 97 -7.65 7.00 2.58
N GLN A 98 -8.60 7.85 2.17
CA GLN A 98 -8.32 9.01 1.33
C GLN A 98 -7.73 10.14 2.18
N ARG A 99 -6.82 10.92 1.61
CA ARG A 99 -6.36 12.15 2.23
C ARG A 99 -7.50 13.16 2.38
N THR A 100 -7.42 13.98 3.43
CA THR A 100 -8.38 15.06 3.70
C THR A 100 -8.22 16.23 2.73
N GLY A 101 -9.07 17.24 2.83
CA GLY A 101 -8.97 18.45 1.99
C GLY A 101 -9.37 18.22 0.53
N HIS A 102 -8.63 18.83 -0.41
CA HIS A 102 -8.89 18.75 -1.85
C HIS A 102 -8.07 17.68 -2.57
N PHE A 103 -7.63 16.65 -1.83
CA PHE A 103 -6.83 15.56 -2.36
C PHE A 103 -7.72 14.37 -2.76
N ASP A 104 -7.45 13.78 -3.94
CA ASP A 104 -8.17 12.63 -4.51
C ASP A 104 -7.38 11.32 -4.41
N ASP A 105 -6.28 11.34 -3.68
CA ASP A 105 -5.39 10.21 -3.45
C ASP A 105 -5.41 9.75 -2.00
N GLY A 106 -4.93 8.53 -1.75
CA GLY A 106 -4.90 7.97 -0.41
C GLY A 106 -3.98 6.77 -0.27
N LEU A 107 -4.17 6.09 0.86
CA LEU A 107 -3.46 4.88 1.24
C LEU A 107 -4.35 3.66 1.04
N VAL A 108 -3.76 2.57 0.52
CA VAL A 108 -4.43 1.27 0.45
C VAL A 108 -3.59 0.24 1.20
N ILE A 109 -4.25 -0.54 2.07
CA ILE A 109 -3.72 -1.82 2.53
C ILE A 109 -4.57 -2.93 1.92
N ALA A 110 -3.96 -3.76 1.10
CA ALA A 110 -4.60 -4.93 0.50
C ALA A 110 -3.92 -6.22 0.97
N PHE A 111 -4.68 -7.28 1.18
CA PHE A 111 -4.17 -8.53 1.76
C PHE A 111 -4.84 -9.74 1.14
N ARG A 112 -4.12 -10.87 1.08
CA ARG A 112 -4.63 -12.12 0.49
C ARG A 112 -5.85 -12.61 1.28
N ARG A 113 -7.02 -12.55 0.65
CA ARG A 113 -8.30 -12.99 1.24
C ARG A 113 -8.25 -14.43 1.72
N MET A 114 -7.52 -15.30 1.02
CA MET A 114 -7.39 -16.72 1.40
C MET A 114 -6.64 -16.95 2.71
N TYR A 115 -5.90 -15.96 3.21
CA TYR A 115 -5.09 -16.09 4.43
C TYR A 115 -5.64 -15.29 5.59
N PHE A 116 -6.16 -14.09 5.33
CA PHE A 116 -6.51 -13.15 6.39
C PHE A 116 -7.94 -12.63 6.27
N GLN A 117 -8.49 -12.26 7.42
CA GLN A 117 -9.67 -11.41 7.59
C GLN A 117 -9.31 -10.17 8.38
N ILE A 118 -10.07 -9.09 8.17
CA ILE A 118 -9.93 -7.86 8.96
C ILE A 118 -10.60 -8.08 10.31
N PHE A 119 -9.89 -7.78 11.40
CA PHE A 119 -10.52 -7.68 12.72
C PHE A 119 -10.56 -6.23 13.23
N HIS A 120 -9.64 -5.36 12.78
CA HIS A 120 -9.64 -3.95 13.13
C HIS A 120 -9.08 -3.07 12.01
N THR A 121 -9.56 -1.84 11.92
CA THR A 121 -9.06 -0.82 11.00
C THR A 121 -9.05 0.52 11.71
N LEU A 122 -7.90 1.18 11.70
CA LEU A 122 -7.72 2.52 12.23
C LEU A 122 -7.33 3.44 11.07
N ARG A 123 -8.15 4.47 10.86
CA ARG A 123 -7.91 5.56 9.90
C ARG A 123 -7.61 6.81 10.71
N LEU A 124 -6.46 7.41 10.46
CA LEU A 124 -6.00 8.60 11.17
C LEU A 124 -5.84 9.75 10.19
N ASP A 125 -6.54 10.84 10.46
CA ASP A 125 -6.26 12.12 9.83
C ASP A 125 -5.20 12.82 10.70
N LEU A 126 -4.00 13.01 10.16
CA LEU A 126 -2.88 13.47 11.00
C LEU A 126 -3.09 14.89 11.52
N ASN A 127 -3.94 15.67 10.84
CA ASN A 127 -4.36 16.99 11.31
C ASN A 127 -5.10 16.92 12.67
N ASP A 128 -5.81 15.83 12.97
CA ASP A 128 -6.56 15.68 14.23
C ASP A 128 -5.62 15.60 15.44
N LEU A 129 -4.40 15.10 15.22
CA LEU A 129 -3.37 14.98 16.24
C LEU A 129 -2.73 16.33 16.60
N CYS A 130 -2.97 17.39 15.83
CA CYS A 130 -2.45 18.73 16.12
C CYS A 130 -2.90 19.28 17.48
N ASN A 131 -4.06 18.83 17.98
CA ASN A 131 -4.64 19.28 19.25
C ASN A 131 -4.32 18.33 20.42
N ASP A 132 -3.57 17.25 20.18
CA ASP A 132 -3.20 16.30 21.22
C ASP A 132 -2.26 16.97 22.25
N PRO A 133 -2.55 16.91 23.56
CA PRO A 133 -1.70 17.52 24.60
C PRO A 133 -0.25 17.01 24.61
N SER A 134 -0.01 15.82 24.08
CA SER A 134 1.33 15.22 23.97
C SER A 134 2.14 15.75 22.78
N VAL A 135 1.50 16.47 21.85
CA VAL A 135 2.11 16.99 20.64
C VAL A 135 2.61 18.42 20.85
N THR A 136 3.92 18.62 20.63
CA THR A 136 4.51 19.97 20.68
C THR A 136 3.99 20.84 19.52
N ALA A 137 3.92 22.17 19.71
CA ALA A 137 3.49 23.10 18.66
C ALA A 137 4.30 22.97 17.36
N ASN A 138 5.61 22.75 17.47
CA ASN A 138 6.48 22.52 16.31
C ASN A 138 6.15 21.23 15.55
N PHE A 139 5.68 20.20 16.27
CA PHE A 139 5.26 18.95 15.65
C PHE A 139 3.85 19.07 15.06
N ALA A 140 2.91 19.73 15.75
CA ALA A 140 1.58 20.05 15.21
C ALA A 140 1.68 20.79 13.86
N ALA A 141 2.56 21.79 13.75
CA ALA A 141 2.77 22.51 12.49
C ALA A 141 3.25 21.61 11.34
N LYS A 142 3.92 20.48 11.62
CA LYS A 142 4.34 19.49 10.61
C LYS A 142 3.22 18.51 10.25
N LEU A 143 2.28 18.27 11.17
CA LEU A 143 1.16 17.37 10.96
C LEU A 143 0.06 18.00 10.09
N GLN A 144 -0.09 19.33 10.16
CA GLN A 144 -1.09 20.11 9.44
C GLN A 144 -0.81 20.19 7.92
N GLN A 145 -0.93 19.05 7.23
CA GLN A 145 -0.62 18.88 5.81
C GLN A 145 -1.63 17.99 5.07
N ASP A 146 -2.76 17.66 5.72
CA ASP A 146 -3.77 16.74 5.17
C ASP A 146 -3.18 15.36 4.81
N ASN A 147 -2.16 14.96 5.56
CA ASN A 147 -1.60 13.62 5.50
C ASN A 147 -2.44 12.70 6.37
N VAL A 148 -2.47 11.43 5.99
CA VAL A 148 -3.25 10.41 6.69
C VAL A 148 -2.39 9.19 6.99
N ALA A 149 -2.82 8.38 7.96
CA ALA A 149 -2.27 7.07 8.21
C ALA A 149 -3.38 6.03 8.23
N LEU A 150 -3.04 4.81 7.79
CA LEU A 150 -3.94 3.67 7.74
C LEU A 150 -3.25 2.50 8.44
N VAL A 151 -3.93 1.92 9.42
CA VAL A 151 -3.49 0.71 10.13
C VAL A 151 -4.58 -0.33 10.00
N VAL A 152 -4.21 -1.54 9.59
CA VAL A 152 -5.14 -2.66 9.44
C VAL A 152 -4.62 -3.84 10.22
N ALA A 153 -5.44 -4.31 11.15
CA ALA A 153 -5.15 -5.48 11.93
C ALA A 153 -5.85 -6.70 11.31
N LEU A 154 -5.03 -7.67 10.92
CA LEU A 154 -5.37 -8.85 10.14
C LEU A 154 -5.27 -10.10 11.01
N GLN A 155 -6.33 -10.90 11.00
CA GLN A 155 -6.38 -12.18 11.68
C GLN A 155 -6.30 -13.30 10.64
N PRO A 156 -5.37 -14.26 10.77
CA PRO A 156 -5.36 -15.45 9.93
C PRO A 156 -6.66 -16.26 10.09
N TRP A 157 -7.11 -16.91 9.03
CA TRP A 157 -8.14 -17.94 9.15
C TRP A 157 -7.66 -19.11 10.01
N GLU A 158 -8.57 -19.86 10.63
CA GLU A 158 -8.22 -21.00 11.50
C GLU A 158 -7.35 -22.06 10.79
N GLN A 159 -7.56 -22.24 9.48
CA GLN A 159 -6.83 -23.20 8.65
C GLN A 159 -5.60 -22.59 7.97
N CYS A 160 -5.31 -21.31 8.22
CA CYS A 160 -4.17 -20.62 7.64
C CYS A 160 -2.87 -21.14 8.25
N ARG A 161 -1.81 -21.20 7.44
CA ARG A 161 -0.46 -21.53 7.92
C ARG A 161 0.09 -20.51 8.91
N PHE A 162 -0.38 -19.26 8.85
CA PHE A 162 0.12 -18.19 9.71
C PHE A 162 -0.46 -18.32 11.14
N PRO A 163 0.37 -18.43 12.18
CA PRO A 163 -0.10 -18.75 13.53
C PRO A 163 -0.63 -17.54 14.31
N SER A 164 -0.40 -16.32 13.82
CA SER A 164 -0.61 -15.09 14.59
C SER A 164 -1.21 -13.97 13.76
N ALA A 165 -1.98 -13.10 14.44
CA ALA A 165 -2.45 -11.85 13.88
C ALA A 165 -1.30 -10.92 13.48
N LEU A 166 -1.54 -10.12 12.45
CA LEU A 166 -0.61 -9.14 11.91
C LEU A 166 -1.23 -7.75 12.01
N CYS A 167 -0.48 -6.77 12.50
CA CYS A 167 -0.83 -5.36 12.41
C CYS A 167 0.04 -4.75 11.30
N VAL A 168 -0.61 -4.19 10.28
CA VAL A 168 0.03 -3.57 9.12
C VAL A 168 -0.21 -2.07 9.16
#